data_AF-A0A5A7Q6Y2-F1
#
_entry.id   AF-A0A5A7Q6Y2-F1
#
_cell.length_a   1.000
_cell.length_b   1.000
_cell.length_c   1.000
_cell.angle_alpha   90.00
_cell.angle_beta   90.00
_cell.angle_gamma   90.00
#
_symmetry.space_group_name_H-M   'P 1'
#
loop_
_entity.id
_entity.type
_entity.pdbx_description
1 polymer ?
#
loop_
_entity_poly.entity_id
_entity_poly.type
_entity_poly.pdbx_seq_one_letter_code
_entity_poly.pdbx_strand_id
1 'polypeptide(L)'
;CSNEIWSCVPVNRFRLANKYNRAMNAFKKASKGQEMLGPRPWNAVKLMEFARDMAKEVPEWNEVVECYKRAAELYVETRRSQLASDTLAKGARDENEQMTFDLYRAGVGVYVKLEK
;
A
#
# COMPACT_ATOMS: atom_id res chain seq x y z
N CYS A 1 18.27 -15.89 -6.20
CA CYS A 1 18.35 -15.34 -4.83
C CYS A 1 18.52 -13.82 -4.78
N SER A 2 17.86 -13.02 -5.66
CA SER A 2 18.13 -11.56 -5.74
C SER A 2 16.95 -10.65 -5.36
N ASN A 3 15.82 -11.20 -4.91
CA ASN A 3 14.59 -10.42 -4.67
C ASN A 3 14.33 -10.05 -3.20
N GLU A 4 15.19 -10.48 -2.27
CA GLU A 4 14.96 -10.28 -0.82
C GLU A 4 15.69 -9.07 -0.24
N ILE A 5 16.74 -8.56 -0.92
CA ILE A 5 17.56 -7.44 -0.42
C ILE A 5 16.75 -6.14 -0.34
N TRP A 6 15.76 -5.93 -1.22
CA TRP A 6 14.88 -4.75 -1.19
C TRP A 6 13.83 -4.78 -0.09
N SER A 7 13.56 -5.94 0.53
CA SER A 7 12.45 -6.08 1.49
C SER A 7 12.79 -5.72 2.94
N CYS A 8 14.05 -5.88 3.36
CA CYS A 8 14.39 -5.84 4.79
C CYS A 8 15.09 -4.56 5.25
N VAL A 9 15.71 -3.78 4.36
CA VAL A 9 16.65 -2.72 4.75
C VAL A 9 16.01 -1.32 4.83
N PRO A 10 15.11 -0.88 3.92
CA PRO A 10 14.62 0.50 3.96
C PRO A 10 13.71 0.78 5.16
N VAL A 11 12.70 -0.06 5.38
CA VAL A 11 11.63 0.13 6.39
C VAL A 11 12.20 0.07 7.81
N ASN A 12 13.04 -0.92 8.11
CA ASN A 12 13.67 -1.06 9.43
C ASN A 12 14.61 0.10 9.74
N ARG A 13 15.36 0.60 8.75
CA ARG A 13 16.22 1.78 8.93
C ARG A 13 15.41 3.05 9.21
N PHE A 14 14.23 3.21 8.60
CA PHE A 14 13.37 4.37 8.87
C PHE A 14 12.66 4.30 10.23
N ARG A 15 12.25 3.09 10.67
CA ARG A 15 11.75 2.83 12.03
C ARG A 15 12.77 3.23 13.09
N LEU A 16 14.03 2.82 12.93
CA LEU A 16 15.12 3.18 13.83
C LEU A 16 15.42 4.69 13.85
N ALA A 17 15.16 5.39 12.74
CA ALA A 17 15.38 6.82 12.62
C ALA A 17 14.22 7.68 13.16
N ASN A 18 13.10 7.06 13.58
CA ASN A 18 11.87 7.71 14.05
C ASN A 18 11.35 8.83 13.13
N LYS A 19 11.57 8.68 11.81
CA LYS A 19 11.26 9.70 10.77
C LYS A 19 10.22 9.16 9.80
N TYR A 20 9.07 8.74 10.32
CA TYR A 20 8.00 8.05 9.58
C TYR A 20 7.40 8.90 8.45
N ASN A 21 7.04 10.16 8.72
CA ASN A 21 6.43 11.03 7.72
C ASN A 21 7.37 11.29 6.52
N ARG A 22 8.66 11.52 6.78
CA ARG A 22 9.66 11.70 5.72
C ARG A 22 9.87 10.42 4.90
N ALA A 23 9.87 9.27 5.57
CA ALA A 23 9.99 7.96 4.91
C ALA A 23 8.78 7.69 4.01
N MET A 24 7.57 7.87 4.55
CA MET A 24 6.31 7.73 3.82
C MET A 24 6.30 8.58 2.54
N ASN A 25 6.62 9.88 2.66
CA ASN A 25 6.62 10.78 1.51
C ASN A 25 7.69 10.39 0.46
N ALA A 26 8.86 9.90 0.91
CA ALA A 26 9.88 9.38 0.01
C ALA A 26 9.39 8.14 -0.76
N PHE A 27 8.69 7.21 -0.10
CA PHE A 27 8.10 6.04 -0.75
C PHE A 27 6.98 6.40 -1.71
N LYS A 28 6.09 7.34 -1.36
CA LYS A 28 5.04 7.85 -2.27
C LYS A 28 5.65 8.44 -3.55
N LYS A 29 6.71 9.25 -3.42
CA LYS A 29 7.43 9.82 -4.56
C LYS A 29 8.15 8.75 -5.38
N ALA A 30 8.78 7.77 -4.71
CA ALA A 30 9.44 6.66 -5.38
C ALA A 30 8.45 5.79 -6.17
N SER A 31 7.26 5.51 -5.62
CA SER A 31 6.20 4.78 -6.32
C SER A 31 5.78 5.50 -7.59
N LYS A 32 5.47 6.81 -7.52
CA LYS A 32 5.13 7.61 -8.70
C LYS A 32 6.27 7.59 -9.75
N GLY A 33 7.52 7.62 -9.30
CA GLY A 33 8.68 7.44 -10.17
C GLY A 33 8.71 6.07 -10.88
N GLN A 34 8.42 5.00 -10.13
CA GLN A 34 8.35 3.64 -10.70
C GLN A 34 7.16 3.47 -11.66
N GLU A 35 6.01 4.09 -11.38
CA GLU A 35 4.84 4.13 -12.27
C GLU A 35 5.21 4.76 -13.63
N MET A 36 6.06 5.79 -13.64
CA MET A 36 6.52 6.45 -14.87
C MET A 36 7.61 5.67 -15.63
N LEU A 37 8.39 4.83 -14.95
CA LEU A 37 9.57 4.16 -15.54
C LEU A 37 9.28 2.83 -16.26
N GLY A 38 8.02 2.37 -16.29
CA GLY A 38 7.61 1.28 -17.16
C GLY A 38 7.05 0.03 -16.47
N PRO A 39 6.89 -1.09 -17.20
CA PRO A 39 5.79 -2.06 -17.06
C PRO A 39 5.92 -3.04 -15.87
N ARG A 40 6.55 -2.63 -14.76
CA ARG A 40 6.63 -3.42 -13.52
C ARG A 40 5.83 -2.76 -12.39
N PRO A 41 4.50 -2.76 -12.49
CA PRO A 41 3.64 -2.20 -11.44
C PRO A 41 3.87 -2.85 -10.07
N TRP A 42 4.38 -4.09 -10.01
CA TRP A 42 4.73 -4.78 -8.76
C TRP A 42 5.73 -4.03 -7.87
N ASN A 43 6.72 -3.34 -8.46
CA ASN A 43 7.70 -2.58 -7.67
C ASN A 43 7.07 -1.32 -7.07
N ALA A 44 6.19 -0.65 -7.84
CA ALA A 44 5.42 0.50 -7.36
C ALA A 44 4.47 0.10 -6.21
N VAL A 45 3.78 -1.03 -6.36
CA VAL A 45 2.91 -1.60 -5.32
C VAL A 45 3.68 -1.82 -4.01
N LYS A 46 4.84 -2.48 -4.06
CA LYS A 46 5.65 -2.73 -2.86
C LYS A 46 6.10 -1.44 -2.16
N LEU A 47 6.44 -0.41 -2.93
CA LEU A 47 6.77 0.90 -2.37
C LEU A 47 5.57 1.54 -1.66
N MET A 48 4.36 1.39 -2.21
CA MET A 48 3.12 1.84 -1.56
C MET A 48 2.80 1.04 -0.29
N GLU A 49 3.06 -0.27 -0.26
CA GLU A 49 2.92 -1.07 0.97
C GLU A 49 3.89 -0.62 2.07
N PHE A 50 5.13 -0.25 1.71
CA PHE A 50 6.06 0.32 2.68
C PHE A 50 5.65 1.72 3.13
N ALA A 51 5.10 2.55 2.23
CA ALA A 51 4.54 3.85 2.58
C ALA A 51 3.39 3.70 3.58
N ARG A 52 2.49 2.73 3.34
CA ARG A 52 1.41 2.36 4.25
C ARG A 52 1.94 1.96 5.62
N ASP A 53 2.92 1.05 5.69
CA ASP A 53 3.44 0.57 6.98
C ASP A 53 4.14 1.68 7.77
N MET A 54 4.71 2.69 7.10
CA MET A 54 5.18 3.92 7.74
C MET A 54 4.03 4.83 8.18
N ALA A 55 2.96 4.89 7.40
CA ALA A 55 1.79 5.72 7.69
C ALA A 55 1.02 5.24 8.93
N LYS A 56 1.06 3.94 9.26
CA LYS A 56 0.46 3.41 10.50
C LYS A 56 1.10 3.98 11.78
N GLU A 57 2.36 4.37 11.70
CA GLU A 57 3.13 4.97 12.80
C GLU A 57 2.94 6.50 12.87
N VAL A 58 2.18 7.06 11.92
CA VAL A 58 1.88 8.48 11.79
C VAL A 58 0.41 8.68 12.25
N PRO A 59 0.10 9.63 13.14
CA PRO A 59 -1.24 9.80 13.69
C PRO A 59 -2.28 10.24 12.64
N GLU A 60 -1.86 10.65 11.44
CA GLU A 60 -2.72 10.99 10.32
C GLU A 60 -3.24 9.77 9.54
N TRP A 61 -4.36 9.21 9.99
CA TRP A 61 -5.03 8.05 9.39
C TRP A 61 -5.54 8.23 7.95
N ASN A 62 -5.80 9.47 7.51
CA ASN A 62 -6.21 9.76 6.13
C ASN A 62 -5.15 9.32 5.11
N GLU A 63 -3.87 9.47 5.46
CA GLU A 63 -2.74 9.09 4.60
C GLU A 63 -2.64 7.57 4.46
N VAL A 64 -3.00 6.82 5.50
CA VAL A 64 -3.03 5.35 5.51
C VAL A 64 -4.07 4.84 4.51
N VAL A 65 -5.27 5.41 4.52
CA VAL A 65 -6.35 5.04 3.60
C VAL A 65 -5.98 5.34 2.15
N GLU A 66 -5.39 6.50 1.89
CA GLU A 66 -4.91 6.85 0.54
C GLU A 66 -3.88 5.83 0.04
N CYS A 67 -2.93 5.42 0.91
CA CYS A 67 -1.94 4.40 0.56
C CYS A 67 -2.60 3.03 0.25
N TYR A 68 -3.60 2.62 1.03
CA TYR A 68 -4.35 1.37 0.79
C TYR A 68 -5.11 1.40 -0.53
N LYS A 69 -5.82 2.49 -0.83
CA LYS A 69 -6.56 2.66 -2.09
C LYS A 69 -5.62 2.63 -3.29
N ARG A 70 -4.51 3.37 -3.21
CA ARG A 70 -3.52 3.44 -4.29
C ARG A 70 -2.81 2.10 -4.53
N ALA A 71 -2.49 1.36 -3.47
CA ALA A 71 -1.93 0.01 -3.59
C ALA A 71 -2.93 -0.95 -4.27
N ALA A 72 -4.21 -0.89 -3.91
CA ALA A 72 -5.25 -1.72 -4.49
C ALA A 72 -5.46 -1.43 -5.99
N GLU A 73 -5.46 -0.16 -6.40
CA GLU A 73 -5.52 0.24 -7.82
C GLU A 73 -4.38 -0.39 -8.64
N LEU A 74 -3.15 -0.28 -8.14
CA LEU A 74 -1.97 -0.86 -8.80
C LEU A 74 -2.06 -2.40 -8.85
N TYR A 75 -2.63 -3.06 -7.83
CA TYR A 75 -2.89 -4.50 -7.88
C TYR A 75 -3.92 -4.89 -8.94
N VAL A 76 -4.97 -4.08 -9.14
CA VAL A 76 -5.95 -4.29 -10.21
C VAL A 76 -5.28 -4.18 -11.58
N GLU A 77 -4.42 -3.19 -11.79
CA GLU A 77 -3.62 -3.05 -13.02
C GLU A 77 -2.71 -4.26 -13.28
N THR A 78 -2.15 -4.86 -12.21
CA THR A 78 -1.33 -6.08 -12.33
C THR A 78 -2.11 -7.36 -12.58
N ARG A 79 -3.45 -7.27 -12.71
CA ARG A 79 -4.40 -8.41 -12.74
C ARG A 79 -4.30 -9.33 -11.52
N ARG A 80 -3.86 -8.79 -10.37
CA ARG A 80 -3.78 -9.49 -9.08
C ARG A 80 -4.85 -8.98 -8.14
N SER A 81 -6.08 -9.11 -8.57
CA SER A 81 -7.26 -8.60 -7.92
C SER A 81 -7.59 -9.28 -6.58
N GLN A 82 -7.18 -10.53 -6.39
CA GLN A 82 -7.20 -11.21 -5.07
C GLN A 82 -6.31 -10.45 -4.06
N LEU A 83 -5.10 -10.06 -4.45
CA LEU A 83 -4.21 -9.27 -3.61
C LEU A 83 -4.75 -7.86 -3.33
N ALA A 84 -5.42 -7.24 -4.30
CA ALA A 84 -6.11 -5.96 -4.08
C ALA A 84 -7.15 -6.08 -2.96
N SER A 85 -8.00 -7.11 -3.01
CA SER A 85 -8.99 -7.39 -1.96
C SER A 85 -8.33 -7.64 -0.60
N ASP A 86 -7.28 -8.48 -0.56
CA ASP A 86 -6.55 -8.78 0.68
C ASP A 86 -5.94 -7.52 1.31
N THR A 87 -5.38 -6.61 0.50
CA THR A 87 -4.83 -5.36 1.01
C THR A 87 -5.90 -4.44 1.58
N LEU A 88 -7.06 -4.31 0.94
CA LEU A 88 -8.17 -3.52 1.46
C LEU A 88 -8.75 -4.12 2.74
N ALA A 89 -8.85 -5.45 2.82
CA ALA A 89 -9.27 -6.16 4.03
C ALA A 89 -8.26 -6.06 5.19
N LYS A 90 -6.96 -5.89 4.89
CA LYS A 90 -5.95 -5.58 5.91
C LYS A 90 -6.13 -4.16 6.46
N GLY A 91 -6.38 -3.18 5.59
CA GLY A 91 -6.64 -1.80 6.03
C GLY A 91 -7.92 -1.64 6.83
N ALA A 92 -8.96 -2.41 6.50
CA ALA A 92 -10.19 -2.45 7.28
C ALA A 92 -10.01 -2.99 8.71
N ARG A 93 -8.95 -3.77 8.97
CA ARG A 93 -8.63 -4.31 10.30
C ARG A 93 -7.76 -3.38 11.16
N ASP A 94 -7.13 -2.37 10.57
CA ASP A 94 -6.37 -1.36 11.31
C ASP A 94 -7.34 -0.31 11.91
N GLU A 95 -8.02 -0.70 13.01
CA GLU A 95 -8.66 0.06 14.10
C GLU A 95 -9.23 1.49 13.88
N ASN A 96 -9.87 1.78 12.75
CA ASN A 96 -10.75 2.94 12.64
C ASN A 96 -12.08 2.58 11.97
N GLU A 97 -13.14 2.44 12.76
CA GLU A 97 -14.47 1.99 12.31
C GLU A 97 -14.99 2.77 11.09
N GLN A 98 -14.77 4.08 11.05
CA GLN A 98 -15.23 4.93 9.94
C GLN A 98 -14.55 4.57 8.61
N MET A 99 -13.26 4.21 8.66
CA MET A 99 -12.46 3.85 7.48
C MET A 99 -12.61 2.37 7.11
N THR A 100 -12.87 1.52 8.11
CA THR A 100 -13.16 0.09 7.95
C THR A 100 -14.32 -0.13 6.98
N PHE A 101 -15.42 0.62 7.11
CA PHE A 101 -16.56 0.50 6.20
C PHE A 101 -16.21 0.93 4.76
N ASP A 102 -15.50 2.04 4.58
CA ASP A 102 -15.13 2.55 3.26
C ASP A 102 -14.17 1.59 2.53
N LEU A 103 -13.15 1.08 3.23
CA LEU A 103 -12.19 0.13 2.68
C LEU A 103 -12.81 -1.24 2.44
N TYR A 104 -13.69 -1.71 3.33
CA TYR A 104 -14.40 -2.98 3.15
C TYR A 104 -15.34 -2.94 1.94
N ARG A 105 -16.12 -1.86 1.77
CA ARG A 105 -16.99 -1.66 0.60
C ARG A 105 -16.18 -1.64 -0.69
N ALA A 106 -15.03 -0.95 -0.69
CA ALA A 106 -14.13 -0.91 -1.84
C ALA A 106 -13.56 -2.31 -2.16
N GLY A 107 -13.16 -3.08 -1.14
CA GLY A 107 -12.63 -4.43 -1.29
C GLY A 107 -13.64 -5.41 -1.87
N VAL A 108 -14.86 -5.44 -1.31
CA VAL A 108 -15.97 -6.27 -1.82
C VAL A 108 -16.30 -5.90 -3.27
N GLY A 109 -16.27 -4.62 -3.62
CA GLY A 109 -16.49 -4.16 -5.00
C GLY A 109 -15.44 -4.67 -6.00
N VAL A 110 -14.19 -4.86 -5.56
CA VAL A 110 -13.13 -5.48 -6.37
C VAL A 110 -13.34 -6.98 -6.48
N TYR A 111 -13.72 -7.67 -5.40
CA TYR A 111 -13.95 -9.12 -5.39
C TYR A 111 -15.13 -9.53 -6.28
N VAL A 112 -16.25 -8.81 -6.19
CA VAL A 112 -17.45 -9.07 -7.01
C VAL A 112 -17.20 -8.83 -8.51
N LYS A 113 -16.26 -7.95 -8.86
CA LYS A 113 -15.82 -7.73 -10.25
C LYS A 113 -14.98 -8.87 -10.83
N LEU A 114 -14.55 -9.83 -10.02
CA LEU A 114 -13.78 -11.01 -10.47
C LEU A 114 -14.63 -12.25 -10.71
N GLU A 115 -15.82 -12.31 -10.11
CA GLU A 115 -16.73 -13.45 -10.26
C GLU A 115 -17.65 -13.31 -11.49
N LYS A 116 -17.43 -12.29 -12.35
CA LYS A 116 -18.13 -12.07 -13.63
C LYS A 116 -17.15 -12.03 -14.78
#